data_AF-A0A967SIG1-F1
#
_entry.id   AF-A0A967SIG1-F1
#
_cell.length_a   1.000
_cell.length_b   1.000
_cell.length_c   1.000
_cell.angle_alpha   90.00
_cell.angle_beta   90.00
_cell.angle_gamma   90.00
#
_symmetry.space_group_name_H-M   'P 1'
#
loop_
_entity.id
_entity.type
_entity.pdbx_description
1 polymer ?
#
loop_
_entity_poly.entity_id
_entity_poly.type
_entity_poly.pdbx_seq_one_letter_code
_entity_poly.pdbx_strand_id
1 'polypeptide(L)'
;FTPELRAEARALVSRYRTGPIYTPPSLEGTVVSPGIIGGGNWGGTAVDPETGWLYVKSSNSPALLAIGPADPERTEGSYDIDRSRRSLRLESGLPVQSPPYGTLTAYDLTVGEIAWQVPIGDTPSVRENPALEGVELPDRLGVSGAPGPIVTAGGLVFLTGGGDALYAVNATTGD
;
A
#
# COMPACT_ATOMS: atom_id res chain seq x y z
N PHE A 1 -3.84 -3.30 -15.01
CA PHE A 1 -5.15 -3.80 -15.44
C PHE A 1 -5.09 -4.08 -16.93
N THR A 2 -5.61 -3.20 -17.79
CA THR A 2 -5.51 -3.32 -19.26
C THR A 2 -4.42 -2.40 -19.85
N PRO A 3 -4.02 -2.57 -21.12
CA PRO A 3 -3.14 -1.64 -21.82
C PRO A 3 -3.66 -0.19 -21.82
N GLU A 4 -4.97 0.01 -21.96
CA GLU A 4 -5.63 1.32 -22.00
C GLU A 4 -5.54 2.01 -20.64
N LEU A 5 -5.92 1.31 -19.56
CA LEU A 5 -5.79 1.82 -18.19
C LEU A 5 -4.34 2.07 -17.81
N ARG A 6 -3.40 1.27 -18.34
CA ARG A 6 -1.97 1.51 -18.15
C ARG A 6 -1.51 2.76 -18.87
N ALA A 7 -1.99 3.03 -20.08
CA ALA A 7 -1.68 4.25 -20.81
C ALA A 7 -2.23 5.49 -20.08
N GLU A 8 -3.46 5.42 -19.59
CA GLU A 8 -4.08 6.45 -18.76
C GLU A 8 -3.27 6.71 -17.48
N ALA A 9 -2.88 5.66 -16.74
CA ALA A 9 -2.06 5.77 -15.55
C ALA A 9 -0.72 6.48 -15.82
N ARG A 10 -0.07 6.17 -16.95
CA ARG A 10 1.17 6.82 -17.36
C ARG A 10 0.94 8.30 -17.70
N ALA A 11 -0.14 8.61 -18.42
CA ALA A 11 -0.50 9.98 -18.73
C ALA A 11 -0.76 10.78 -17.45
N LEU A 12 -1.53 10.24 -16.51
CA LEU A 12 -1.79 10.82 -15.19
C LEU A 12 -0.49 11.12 -14.43
N VAL A 13 0.40 10.12 -14.30
CA VAL A 13 1.66 10.24 -13.56
C VAL A 13 2.62 11.23 -14.21
N SER A 14 2.64 11.31 -15.55
CA SER A 14 3.53 12.21 -16.29
C SER A 14 3.32 13.69 -16.01
N ARG A 15 2.18 14.06 -15.42
CA ARG A 15 1.86 15.44 -15.00
C ARG A 15 2.57 15.88 -13.74
N TYR A 16 3.21 14.95 -13.04
CA TYR A 16 3.77 15.16 -11.71
C TYR A 16 5.25 14.78 -11.68
N ARG A 17 5.95 15.32 -10.68
CA ARG A 17 7.34 14.96 -10.41
C ARG A 17 7.42 13.49 -9.99
N THR A 18 8.38 12.77 -10.55
CA THR A 18 8.72 11.39 -10.18
C THR A 18 10.22 11.27 -9.92
N GLY A 19 10.64 10.28 -9.13
CA GLY A 19 12.04 10.05 -8.82
C GLY A 19 12.23 8.94 -7.77
N PRO A 20 13.45 8.82 -7.20
CA PRO A 20 13.73 7.89 -6.11
C PRO A 20 12.84 8.11 -4.87
N ILE A 21 12.84 7.15 -3.93
CA ILE A 21 11.98 7.16 -2.73
C ILE A 21 12.06 8.44 -1.87
N TYR A 22 13.19 9.15 -1.90
CA TYR A 22 13.40 10.41 -1.18
C TYR A 22 13.23 11.67 -2.05
N THR A 23 12.49 11.56 -3.16
CA THR A 23 12.15 12.74 -3.97
C THR A 23 11.27 13.69 -3.16
N PRO A 24 11.67 14.96 -2.99
CA PRO A 24 10.97 15.88 -2.11
C PRO A 24 9.58 16.25 -2.66
N PRO A 25 8.65 16.69 -1.78
CA PRO A 25 7.41 17.34 -2.18
C PRO A 25 7.65 18.53 -3.13
N SER A 26 6.66 18.87 -3.94
CA SER A 26 6.77 19.98 -4.89
C SER A 26 5.44 20.72 -5.06
N LEU A 27 5.50 21.96 -5.58
CA LEU A 27 4.32 22.76 -5.90
C LEU A 27 3.47 22.13 -7.03
N GLU A 28 4.14 21.51 -8.00
CA GLU A 28 3.50 20.74 -9.08
C GLU A 28 2.92 19.42 -8.58
N GLY A 29 3.47 18.85 -7.50
CA GLY A 29 3.10 17.58 -6.91
C GLY A 29 4.13 16.48 -7.24
N THR A 30 4.51 15.71 -6.23
CA THR A 30 5.45 14.58 -6.36
C THR A 30 4.70 13.27 -6.15
N VAL A 31 4.80 12.33 -7.09
CA VAL A 31 4.35 10.96 -6.88
C VAL A 31 5.37 10.24 -6.00
N VAL A 32 4.94 9.83 -4.81
CA VAL A 32 5.77 9.10 -3.85
C VAL A 32 5.23 7.68 -3.65
N SER A 33 6.16 6.71 -3.58
CA SER A 33 5.84 5.31 -3.29
C SER A 33 6.91 4.72 -2.36
N PRO A 34 6.53 4.10 -1.21
CA PRO A 34 5.17 4.00 -0.69
C PRO A 34 4.57 5.39 -0.37
N GLY A 35 3.24 5.50 -0.38
CA GLY A 35 2.52 6.77 -0.20
C GLY A 35 2.71 7.38 1.20
N ILE A 36 1.96 8.44 1.50
CA ILE A 36 2.11 9.21 2.77
C ILE A 36 1.86 8.41 4.06
N ILE A 37 1.18 7.27 3.96
CA ILE A 37 0.93 6.34 5.08
C ILE A 37 2.07 5.30 5.20
N GLY A 38 3.05 5.31 4.29
CA GLY A 38 4.19 4.40 4.31
C GLY A 38 3.83 2.95 3.92
N GLY A 39 4.85 2.10 3.99
CA GLY A 39 4.73 0.65 3.80
C GLY A 39 4.23 -0.02 5.09
N GLY A 40 5.12 -0.18 6.07
CA GLY A 40 4.75 -0.52 7.45
C GLY A 40 4.31 0.73 8.23
N ASN A 41 3.33 0.59 9.10
CA ASN A 41 2.77 1.69 9.89
C ASN A 41 2.39 1.21 11.31
N TRP A 42 1.57 1.96 12.05
CA TRP A 42 1.31 1.87 13.49
C TRP A 42 0.72 0.54 14.00
N GLY A 43 0.35 -0.37 13.09
CA GLY A 43 -0.18 -1.69 13.46
C GLY A 43 0.81 -2.58 14.19
N GLY A 44 2.10 -2.26 14.11
CA GLY A 44 3.15 -3.10 14.63
C GLY A 44 3.38 -4.35 13.77
N THR A 45 4.16 -5.27 14.32
CA THR A 45 4.65 -6.47 13.66
C THR A 45 4.58 -7.64 14.64
N ALA A 46 4.57 -8.87 14.14
CA ALA A 46 4.67 -10.06 14.97
C ALA A 46 6.05 -10.70 14.78
N VAL A 47 6.65 -11.20 15.86
CA VAL A 47 7.91 -11.94 15.82
C VAL A 47 7.67 -13.31 16.42
N ASP A 48 8.10 -14.35 15.72
CA ASP A 48 8.21 -15.69 16.28
C ASP A 48 9.66 -15.88 16.78
N PRO A 49 9.88 -15.93 18.10
CA PRO A 49 11.23 -16.04 18.66
C PRO A 49 11.89 -17.41 18.42
N GLU A 50 11.12 -18.46 18.15
CA GLU A 50 11.67 -19.81 17.94
C GLU A 50 12.27 -19.95 16.54
N THR A 51 11.63 -19.36 15.54
CA THR A 51 12.11 -19.34 14.14
C THR A 51 12.98 -18.13 13.83
N GLY A 52 12.87 -17.05 14.61
CA GLY A 52 13.51 -15.77 14.31
C GLY A 52 12.82 -15.02 13.17
N TRP A 53 11.56 -15.34 12.84
CA TRP A 53 10.85 -14.73 11.73
C TRP A 53 10.01 -13.52 12.17
N LEU A 54 10.01 -12.47 11.34
CA LEU A 54 9.25 -11.24 11.52
C LEU A 54 8.15 -11.14 10.48
N TYR A 55 6.91 -10.93 10.92
CA TYR A 55 5.74 -10.77 10.06
C TYR A 55 5.31 -9.30 10.03
N VAL A 56 5.32 -8.71 8.85
CA VAL A 56 5.03 -7.30 8.62
C VAL A 56 3.87 -7.15 7.65
N LYS A 57 2.81 -6.48 8.11
CA LYS A 57 1.75 -5.99 7.22
C LYS A 57 2.23 -4.70 6.56
N SER A 58 2.24 -4.69 5.23
CA SER A 58 2.63 -3.50 4.45
C SER A 58 1.48 -2.98 3.58
N SER A 59 1.54 -1.69 3.25
CA SER A 59 0.70 -1.05 2.23
C SER A 59 1.54 -0.71 1.01
N ASN A 60 0.97 -0.90 -0.17
CA ASN A 60 1.59 -0.54 -1.42
C ASN A 60 0.59 0.32 -2.20
N SER A 61 0.61 1.62 -1.90
CA SER A 61 -0.22 2.61 -2.58
C SER A 61 0.57 3.91 -2.73
N PRO A 62 0.84 4.37 -3.96
CA PRO A 62 1.45 5.65 -4.20
C PRO A 62 0.50 6.77 -3.78
N ALA A 63 1.08 7.91 -3.43
CA ALA A 63 0.32 9.11 -3.12
C ALA A 63 0.88 10.30 -3.91
N LEU A 64 0.02 11.28 -4.16
CA LEU A 64 0.45 12.58 -4.64
C LEU A 64 0.77 13.48 -3.45
N LEU A 65 2.01 13.95 -3.39
CA LEU A 65 2.52 14.84 -2.36
C LEU A 65 2.79 16.22 -2.95
N ALA A 66 1.79 17.08 -2.86
CA ALA A 66 1.86 18.49 -3.25
C ALA A 66 2.02 19.39 -2.02
N ILE A 67 2.75 20.48 -2.18
CA ILE A 67 2.84 21.57 -1.20
C ILE A 67 2.23 22.84 -1.79
N GLY A 68 1.72 23.70 -0.93
CA GLY A 68 1.20 25.02 -1.28
C GLY A 68 1.48 26.03 -0.19
N PRO A 69 1.16 27.33 -0.42
CA PRO A 69 1.26 28.34 0.61
C PRO A 69 0.52 27.88 1.87
N ALA A 70 1.17 28.01 3.01
CA ALA A 70 0.55 27.66 4.28
C ALA A 70 -0.46 28.71 4.74
N ASP A 71 -1.41 28.26 5.55
CA ASP A 71 -2.22 29.15 6.38
C ASP A 71 -1.40 29.55 7.62
N PRO A 72 -1.03 30.83 7.77
CA PRO A 72 -0.22 31.30 8.90
C PRO A 72 -0.93 31.16 10.24
N GLU A 73 -2.26 31.00 10.28
CA GLU A 73 -2.99 30.71 11.53
C GLU A 73 -2.82 29.25 11.98
N ARG A 74 -2.34 28.36 11.09
CA ARG A 74 -2.26 26.91 11.34
C ARG A 74 -0.83 26.40 11.45
N THR A 75 0.16 27.12 10.93
CA THR A 75 1.56 26.72 10.93
C THR A 75 2.51 27.91 10.77
N GLU A 76 3.69 27.80 11.38
CA GLU A 76 4.77 28.77 11.26
C GLU A 76 5.57 28.64 9.94
N GLY A 77 5.33 27.57 9.18
CA GLY A 77 6.02 27.33 7.91
C GLY A 77 5.43 28.15 6.76
N SER A 78 6.25 28.55 5.78
CA SER A 78 5.76 29.24 4.57
C SER A 78 4.97 28.32 3.62
N TYR A 79 5.11 27.00 3.80
CA TYR A 79 4.44 25.99 2.98
C TYR A 79 3.86 24.89 3.88
N ASP A 80 2.71 24.36 3.48
CA ASP A 80 2.10 23.17 4.06
C ASP A 80 1.70 22.19 2.95
N ILE A 81 1.37 20.95 3.33
CA ILE A 81 0.83 19.94 2.43
C ILE A 81 -0.50 20.43 1.85
N ASP A 82 -0.56 20.54 0.53
CA ASP A 82 -1.81 20.81 -0.17
C ASP A 82 -2.70 19.56 -0.13
N ARG A 83 -3.68 19.59 0.77
CA ARG A 83 -4.59 18.46 0.98
C ARG A 83 -5.65 18.32 -0.10
N SER A 84 -5.85 19.34 -0.95
CA SER A 84 -6.81 19.31 -2.04
C SER A 84 -6.31 18.48 -3.23
N ARG A 85 -4.99 18.34 -3.39
CA ARG A 85 -4.33 17.69 -4.52
C ARG A 85 -3.77 16.31 -4.18
N ARG A 86 -4.56 15.48 -3.51
CA ARG A 86 -4.12 14.14 -3.04
C ARG A 86 -4.48 12.99 -3.98
N SER A 87 -5.38 13.21 -4.94
CA SER A 87 -5.92 12.11 -5.74
C SER A 87 -4.95 11.66 -6.82
N LEU A 88 -4.57 10.40 -6.76
CA LEU A 88 -3.83 9.69 -7.80
C LEU A 88 -4.66 8.46 -8.24
N ARG A 89 -5.84 8.75 -8.79
CA ARG A 89 -6.80 7.77 -9.32
C ARG A 89 -7.05 8.03 -10.79
N LEU A 90 -7.37 6.96 -11.51
CA LEU A 90 -7.86 7.00 -12.88
C LEU A 90 -9.25 7.64 -12.95
N GLU A 91 -9.69 8.03 -14.13
CA GLU A 91 -11.03 8.57 -14.40
C GLU A 91 -12.13 7.58 -14.01
N SER A 92 -11.86 6.27 -14.19
CA SER A 92 -12.70 5.16 -13.70
C SER A 92 -12.78 5.07 -12.16
N GLY A 93 -12.01 5.87 -11.43
CA GLY A 93 -11.88 5.80 -9.98
C GLY A 93 -10.93 4.71 -9.50
N LEU A 94 -10.32 3.92 -10.39
CA LEU A 94 -9.34 2.89 -10.02
C LEU A 94 -8.06 3.50 -9.44
N PRO A 95 -7.35 2.78 -8.53
CA PRO A 95 -5.98 3.15 -8.15
C PRO A 95 -5.07 3.24 -9.38
N VAL A 96 -4.12 4.17 -9.36
CA VAL A 96 -3.17 4.36 -10.48
C VAL A 96 -2.30 3.14 -10.77
N GLN A 97 -2.09 2.29 -9.76
CA GLN A 97 -1.32 1.07 -9.88
C GLN A 97 -2.20 -0.16 -9.76
N SER A 98 -1.75 -1.26 -10.35
CA SER A 98 -2.38 -2.57 -10.17
C SER A 98 -2.07 -3.15 -8.78
N PRO A 99 -2.88 -4.09 -8.27
CA PRO A 99 -2.62 -4.80 -7.01
C PRO A 99 -1.26 -5.53 -7.02
N PRO A 100 -0.70 -5.91 -5.84
CA PRO A 100 -1.35 -5.85 -4.53
C PRO A 100 -1.27 -4.49 -3.84
N TYR A 101 -2.35 -4.08 -3.18
CA TYR A 101 -2.42 -2.83 -2.39
C TYR A 101 -1.98 -2.97 -0.95
N GLY A 102 -1.91 -4.22 -0.46
CA GLY A 102 -1.44 -4.55 0.87
C GLY A 102 -0.99 -6.00 0.92
N THR A 103 0.06 -6.26 1.68
CA THR A 103 0.70 -7.57 1.79
C THR A 103 0.96 -7.93 3.24
N LEU A 104 1.03 -9.23 3.49
CA LEU A 104 1.74 -9.80 4.63
C LEU A 104 3.07 -10.35 4.14
N THR A 105 4.16 -9.96 4.79
CA THR A 105 5.51 -10.40 4.45
C THR A 105 6.15 -11.05 5.67
N ALA A 106 6.67 -12.27 5.49
CA ALA A 106 7.55 -12.89 6.47
C ALA A 106 9.01 -12.62 6.09
N TYR A 107 9.78 -12.13 7.04
CA TYR A 107 11.22 -11.95 6.94
C TYR A 107 11.90 -12.96 7.86
N ASP A 108 12.86 -13.71 7.32
CA ASP A 108 13.77 -14.49 8.13
C ASP A 108 14.89 -13.56 8.63
N LEU A 109 14.86 -13.21 9.92
CA LEU A 109 15.85 -12.29 10.50
C LEU A 109 17.21 -12.96 10.73
N THR A 110 17.30 -14.28 10.65
CA THR A 110 18.56 -15.01 10.86
C THR A 110 19.49 -14.86 9.65
N VAL A 111 18.90 -14.73 8.45
CA VAL A 111 19.62 -14.51 7.19
C VAL A 111 19.36 -13.14 6.56
N GLY A 112 18.34 -12.41 7.01
CA GLY A 112 18.01 -11.07 6.52
C GLY A 112 17.25 -11.07 5.19
N GLU A 113 16.45 -12.09 4.92
CA GLU A 113 15.75 -12.27 3.64
C GLU A 113 14.23 -12.29 3.78
N ILE A 114 13.51 -12.04 2.68
CA ILE A 114 12.07 -12.29 2.62
C ILE A 114 11.87 -13.80 2.44
N ALA A 115 11.25 -14.46 3.43
CA ALA A 115 10.89 -15.87 3.34
C ALA A 115 9.70 -16.06 2.39
N TRP A 116 8.65 -15.24 2.56
CA TRP A 116 7.50 -15.21 1.67
C TRP A 116 6.75 -13.87 1.77
N GLN A 117 5.95 -13.58 0.74
CA GLN A 117 5.05 -12.43 0.71
C GLN A 117 3.75 -12.80 0.00
N VAL A 118 2.62 -12.47 0.61
CA VAL A 118 1.30 -12.70 0.03
C VAL A 118 0.41 -11.46 0.13
N PRO A 119 -0.48 -11.20 -0.86
CA PRO A 119 -1.51 -10.19 -0.71
C PRO A 119 -2.48 -10.56 0.42
N ILE A 120 -2.91 -9.56 1.20
CA ILE A 120 -3.83 -9.77 2.33
C ILE A 120 -5.00 -8.79 2.31
N GLY A 121 -6.21 -9.32 2.42
CA GLY A 121 -7.45 -8.56 2.18
C GLY A 121 -7.87 -8.55 0.72
N ASP A 122 -9.12 -8.13 0.49
CA ASP A 122 -9.64 -7.85 -0.85
C ASP A 122 -10.33 -6.48 -0.86
N THR A 123 -10.35 -5.84 -2.04
CA THR A 123 -10.97 -4.51 -2.23
C THR A 123 -12.15 -4.62 -3.20
N PRO A 124 -13.39 -4.92 -2.71
CA PRO A 124 -14.55 -5.14 -3.58
C PRO A 124 -14.82 -3.99 -4.55
N SER A 125 -14.68 -2.75 -4.10
CA SER A 125 -14.89 -1.55 -4.95
C SER A 125 -13.94 -1.44 -6.14
N VAL A 126 -12.76 -2.07 -6.07
CA VAL A 126 -11.85 -2.19 -7.22
C VAL A 126 -12.30 -3.36 -8.09
N ARG A 127 -12.58 -4.52 -7.50
CA ARG A 127 -12.97 -5.74 -8.23
C ARG A 127 -14.24 -5.55 -9.06
N GLU A 128 -15.21 -4.84 -8.51
CA GLU A 128 -16.52 -4.58 -9.11
C GLU A 128 -16.52 -3.37 -10.06
N ASN A 129 -15.36 -2.74 -10.28
CA ASN A 129 -15.28 -1.56 -11.13
C ASN A 129 -15.59 -1.92 -12.60
N PRO A 130 -16.54 -1.24 -13.28
CA PRO A 130 -16.91 -1.55 -14.66
C PRO A 130 -15.74 -1.47 -15.65
N ALA A 131 -14.73 -0.65 -15.38
CA ALA A 131 -13.53 -0.57 -16.23
C ALA A 131 -12.66 -1.85 -16.18
N LEU A 132 -12.97 -2.79 -15.29
CA LEU A 132 -12.30 -4.09 -15.18
C LEU A 132 -13.16 -5.26 -15.67
N GLU A 133 -14.27 -5.00 -16.37
CA GLU A 133 -15.07 -6.08 -16.97
C GLU A 133 -14.22 -6.94 -17.91
N GLY A 134 -14.24 -8.26 -17.69
CA GLY A 134 -13.44 -9.22 -18.45
C GLY A 134 -11.95 -9.25 -18.13
N VAL A 135 -11.49 -8.48 -17.12
CA VAL A 135 -10.10 -8.52 -16.66
C VAL A 135 -9.94 -9.62 -15.61
N GLU A 136 -9.02 -10.55 -15.85
CA GLU A 136 -8.63 -11.53 -14.85
C GLU A 136 -7.84 -10.84 -13.72
N LEU A 137 -8.32 -10.99 -12.49
CA LEU A 137 -7.75 -10.37 -11.30
C LEU A 137 -7.20 -11.44 -10.35
N PRO A 138 -6.12 -11.15 -9.60
CA PRO A 138 -5.65 -12.04 -8.55
C PRO A 138 -6.74 -12.38 -7.52
N ASP A 139 -6.62 -13.55 -6.89
CA ASP A 139 -7.52 -14.01 -5.84
C ASP A 139 -7.69 -12.98 -4.72
N ARG A 140 -6.60 -12.30 -4.37
CA ARG A 140 -6.57 -11.23 -3.36
C ARG A 140 -5.93 -9.98 -3.95
N LEU A 141 -6.66 -8.87 -3.96
CA LEU A 141 -6.13 -7.57 -4.40
C LEU A 141 -5.26 -6.91 -3.32
N GLY A 142 -5.36 -7.36 -2.07
CA GLY A 142 -4.78 -6.69 -0.93
C GLY A 142 -5.56 -5.46 -0.51
N VAL A 143 -5.38 -5.02 0.74
CA VAL A 143 -5.97 -3.78 1.26
C VAL A 143 -4.90 -2.95 1.96
N SER A 144 -4.82 -1.67 1.60
CA SER A 144 -3.95 -0.71 2.30
C SER A 144 -4.49 -0.43 3.70
N GLY A 145 -3.59 -0.24 4.66
CA GLY A 145 -3.93 -0.08 6.07
C GLY A 145 -2.83 -0.58 7.00
N ALA A 146 -3.08 -0.52 8.30
CA ALA A 146 -2.13 -0.92 9.32
C ALA A 146 -2.71 -1.89 10.39
N PRO A 147 -3.49 -2.92 10.05
CA PRO A 147 -3.79 -3.99 11.00
C PRO A 147 -2.53 -4.80 11.29
N GLY A 148 -2.17 -4.88 12.57
CA GLY A 148 -1.02 -5.66 13.04
C GLY A 148 -1.28 -7.16 12.97
N PRO A 149 -0.26 -7.96 12.61
CA PRO A 149 -0.34 -9.41 12.73
C PRO A 149 -0.10 -9.89 14.16
N ILE A 150 -0.58 -11.10 14.46
CA ILE A 150 -0.25 -11.87 15.66
C ILE A 150 0.19 -13.26 15.20
N VAL A 151 1.40 -13.68 15.58
CA VAL A 151 1.88 -15.05 15.33
C VAL A 151 1.70 -15.91 16.56
N THR A 152 1.43 -17.20 16.37
CA THR A 152 1.21 -18.17 17.43
C THR A 152 2.14 -19.36 17.31
N ALA A 153 2.44 -20.03 18.43
CA ALA A 153 3.21 -21.28 18.45
C ALA A 153 2.54 -22.43 17.68
N GLY A 154 1.27 -22.28 17.29
CA GLY A 154 0.58 -23.23 16.42
C GLY A 154 0.93 -23.10 14.93
N GLY A 155 1.87 -22.22 14.56
CA GLY A 155 2.29 -22.03 13.17
C GLY A 155 1.33 -21.19 12.34
N LEU A 156 0.54 -20.31 12.98
CA LEU A 156 -0.43 -19.43 12.31
C LEU A 156 -0.17 -17.97 12.63
N VAL A 157 -0.35 -17.13 11.61
CA VAL A 157 -0.37 -15.66 11.68
C VAL A 157 -1.79 -15.17 11.47
N PHE A 158 -2.34 -14.48 12.46
CA PHE A 158 -3.67 -13.88 12.42
C PHE A 158 -3.57 -12.39 12.15
N LEU A 159 -4.36 -11.88 11.21
CA LEU A 159 -4.50 -10.45 10.91
C LEU A 159 -5.75 -10.18 10.09
N THR A 160 -6.20 -8.93 10.06
CA THR A 160 -7.13 -8.47 9.01
C THR A 160 -6.31 -7.88 7.85
N GLY A 161 -6.89 -7.83 6.65
CA GLY A 161 -6.30 -7.05 5.54
C GLY A 161 -6.55 -5.54 5.68
N GLY A 162 -7.47 -5.13 6.56
CA GLY A 162 -8.07 -3.79 6.60
C GLY A 162 -9.51 -3.76 6.07
N GLY A 163 -10.09 -4.92 5.75
CA GLY A 163 -11.52 -5.13 5.50
C GLY A 163 -12.18 -5.95 6.61
N ASP A 164 -13.33 -6.57 6.30
CA ASP A 164 -14.21 -7.20 7.31
C ASP A 164 -13.86 -8.66 7.65
N ALA A 165 -12.77 -9.19 7.09
CA ALA A 165 -12.33 -10.56 7.30
C ALA A 165 -11.10 -10.64 8.20
N LEU A 166 -11.13 -11.60 9.14
CA LEU A 166 -9.96 -12.11 9.85
C LEU A 166 -9.36 -13.26 9.06
N TYR A 167 -8.06 -13.19 8.79
CA TYR A 167 -7.30 -14.22 8.11
C TYR A 167 -6.44 -14.99 9.10
N ALA A 168 -6.30 -16.28 8.87
CA ALA A 168 -5.28 -17.13 9.48
C ALA A 168 -4.38 -17.61 8.33
N VAL A 169 -3.09 -17.30 8.41
CA VAL A 169 -2.10 -17.58 7.36
C VAL A 169 -1.05 -18.51 7.94
N ASN A 170 -0.61 -19.50 7.17
CA ASN A 170 0.48 -20.38 7.59
C ASN A 170 1.76 -19.58 7.82
N ALA A 171 2.35 -19.68 9.01
CA ALA A 171 3.53 -18.91 9.41
C ALA A 171 4.77 -19.24 8.57
N THR A 172 4.87 -20.46 8.05
CA THR A 172 6.03 -20.94 7.29
C THR A 172 5.86 -20.76 5.79
N THR A 173 4.65 -20.94 5.26
CA THR A 173 4.40 -21.00 3.80
C THR A 173 3.57 -19.84 3.25
N GLY A 174 2.81 -19.12 4.08
CA GLY A 174 2.04 -17.96 3.66
C GLY A 174 0.68 -18.24 3.01
N ASP A 175 0.22 -19.49 2.92
CA ASP A 175 -1.10 -19.86 2.39
C ASP A 175 -2.26 -19.59 3.37
#